data_AF-A0A7D8IV86-F1
#
_entry.id   AF-A0A7D8IV86-F1
#
_cell.length_a   1.000
_cell.length_b   1.000
_cell.length_c   1.000
_cell.angle_alpha   90.00
_cell.angle_beta   90.00
_cell.angle_gamma   90.00
#
_symmetry.space_group_name_H-M   'P 1'
#
loop_
_entity.id
_entity.type
_entity.pdbx_description
1 polymer ?
#
loop_
_entity_poly.entity_id
_entity_poly.type
_entity_poly.pdbx_seq_one_letter_code
_entity_poly.pdbx_strand_id
1 'polypeptide(L)'
;MCYHAALRYSSVSTIMKFPGKRKSKHYFPVNARDPLLQQIQPEQETNASWVVGIDQTLVDIEAKVDDDFITRYGLSAGHSLVIEDEVAEKLYQELTRENLITHQFAGGTIGNTMHNYSVLADDRSVLLGVMCSNIEIAATLIATCVILPAVPT
;
A
#
# COMPACT_ATOMS: atom_id res chain seq x y z
N MET A 1 -26.90 5.30 -17.26
CA MET A 1 -27.51 4.88 -15.99
C MET A 1 -26.44 4.97 -14.92
N CYS A 2 -26.35 6.11 -14.24
CA CYS A 2 -25.39 6.31 -13.15
C CYS A 2 -25.96 5.70 -11.88
N TYR A 3 -25.36 4.63 -11.37
CA TYR A 3 -25.74 4.06 -10.08
C TYR A 3 -25.20 4.97 -8.98
N HIS A 4 -26.09 5.77 -8.37
CA HIS A 4 -25.80 6.52 -7.16
C HIS A 4 -26.08 5.61 -5.96
N ALA A 5 -25.11 4.75 -5.60
CA ALA A 5 -25.16 4.04 -4.33
C ALA A 5 -24.84 5.05 -3.23
N ALA A 6 -25.86 5.51 -2.50
CA ALA A 6 -25.67 6.29 -1.29
C ALA A 6 -24.91 5.42 -0.26
N LEU A 7 -23.59 5.60 -0.19
CA LEU A 7 -22.77 5.01 0.86
C LEU A 7 -23.25 5.59 2.20
N ARG A 8 -24.10 4.85 2.91
CA ARG A 8 -24.37 5.14 4.32
C ARG A 8 -23.08 4.85 5.09
N TYR A 9 -22.32 5.91 5.37
CA TYR A 9 -21.20 5.84 6.30
C TYR A 9 -21.74 5.48 7.68
N SER A 10 -21.48 4.24 8.12
CA SER A 10 -21.68 3.87 9.53
C SER A 10 -20.79 4.76 10.39
N SER A 11 -21.29 5.18 11.55
CA SER A 11 -20.50 5.94 12.53
C SER A 11 -19.25 5.14 12.88
N VAL A 12 -18.10 5.60 12.38
CA VAL A 12 -16.82 5.00 12.70
C VAL A 12 -16.62 5.18 14.20
N SER A 13 -16.48 4.07 14.92
CA SER A 13 -15.96 4.11 16.29
C SER A 13 -14.51 4.55 16.19
N THR A 14 -14.21 5.84 16.38
CA THR A 14 -12.84 6.34 16.33
C THR A 14 -12.03 5.70 17.46
N ILE A 15 -11.23 4.69 17.12
CA ILE A 15 -10.24 4.06 17.97
C ILE A 15 -8.92 4.31 17.27
N MET A 16 -8.09 5.20 17.81
CA MET A 16 -6.73 5.44 17.32
C MET A 16 -5.72 4.98 18.37
N LYS A 17 -4.61 4.39 17.94
CA LYS A 17 -3.47 4.12 18.81
C LYS A 17 -2.67 5.40 19.06
N PHE A 18 -2.09 5.48 20.24
CA PHE A 18 -1.14 6.54 20.56
C PHE A 18 0.10 6.45 19.63
N PRO A 19 0.57 7.55 19.04
CA PRO A 19 1.72 7.54 18.15
C PRO A 19 3.02 7.31 18.94
N GLY A 20 3.48 6.05 18.92
CA GLY A 20 4.72 5.61 19.55
C GLY A 20 4.56 5.14 21.00
N LYS A 21 5.68 4.98 21.70
CA LYS A 21 5.72 4.39 23.06
C LYS A 21 6.33 5.31 24.13
N ARG A 22 6.56 6.58 23.81
CA ARG A 22 7.18 7.55 24.74
C ARG A 22 6.19 7.98 25.81
N LYS A 23 6.68 8.26 27.03
CA LYS A 23 5.85 8.87 28.09
C LYS A 23 5.34 10.23 27.62
N SER A 24 4.03 10.45 27.68
CA SER A 24 3.42 11.73 27.34
C SER A 24 3.16 12.56 28.60
N LYS A 25 3.35 13.88 28.48
CA LYS A 25 2.99 14.83 29.56
C LYS A 25 1.48 14.99 29.68
N HIS A 26 0.76 14.81 28.58
CA HIS A 26 -0.69 14.95 28.50
C HIS A 26 -1.35 13.62 28.16
N TYR A 27 -2.53 13.39 28.74
CA TYR A 27 -3.36 12.26 28.41
C TYR A 27 -3.81 12.34 26.95
N PHE A 28 -3.75 11.23 26.24
CA PHE A 28 -4.19 11.14 24.85
C PHE A 28 -5.36 10.16 24.77
N PRO A 29 -6.56 10.63 24.42
CA PRO A 29 -7.72 9.77 24.34
C PRO A 29 -7.64 8.88 23.10
N VAL A 30 -7.62 7.57 23.31
CA VAL A 30 -7.54 6.55 22.24
C VAL A 30 -8.91 6.03 21.81
N ASN A 31 -9.96 6.32 22.58
CA ASN A 31 -11.33 5.90 22.30
C ASN A 31 -12.31 7.02 22.70
N ALA A 32 -13.24 7.35 21.81
CA ALA A 32 -14.28 8.36 22.06
C ALA A 32 -15.25 7.98 23.20
N ARG A 33 -15.30 6.70 23.62
CA ARG A 33 -16.11 6.22 24.75
C ARG A 33 -15.42 6.35 26.11
N ASP A 34 -14.32 7.08 26.21
CA ASP A 34 -13.65 7.36 27.48
C ASP A 34 -14.58 8.17 28.41
N PRO A 35 -14.88 7.68 29.64
CA PRO A 35 -15.75 8.38 30.60
C PRO A 35 -15.32 9.82 30.91
N LEU A 36 -14.01 10.11 30.86
CA LEU A 36 -13.49 11.46 31.10
C LEU A 36 -13.82 12.43 29.96
N LEU A 37 -14.00 11.92 28.74
CA LEU A 37 -14.32 12.73 27.57
C LEU A 37 -15.83 12.93 27.40
N GLN A 38 -16.64 11.94 27.78
CA GLN A 38 -18.11 12.00 27.64
C GLN A 38 -18.74 13.19 28.37
N GLN A 39 -18.10 13.67 29.44
CA GLN A 39 -18.58 14.83 30.21
C GLN A 39 -18.15 16.18 29.61
N ILE A 40 -17.19 16.18 28.68
CA ILE A 40 -16.53 17.38 28.15
C ILE A 40 -16.90 17.62 26.67
N GLN A 41 -17.33 16.59 25.94
CA GLN A 41 -17.61 16.68 24.51
C GLN A 41 -18.99 17.31 24.21
N PRO A 42 -19.06 18.40 23.39
CA PRO A 42 -20.32 18.87 22.84
C PRO A 42 -20.93 17.85 21.85
N GLU A 43 -22.26 17.81 21.75
CA GLU A 43 -23.05 16.76 21.07
C GLU A 43 -22.77 16.55 19.56
N GLN A 44 -21.93 17.36 18.90
CA GLN A 44 -21.85 17.40 17.43
C GLN A 44 -20.44 17.58 16.82
N GLU A 45 -19.39 16.95 17.35
CA GLU A 45 -18.13 16.86 16.61
C GLU A 45 -17.95 15.52 15.90
N THR A 46 -17.91 15.58 14.57
CA THR A 46 -17.39 14.52 13.70
C THR A 46 -15.89 14.35 13.97
N ASN A 47 -15.57 13.63 15.03
CA ASN A 47 -14.21 13.37 15.54
C ASN A 47 -13.41 12.34 14.72
N ALA A 48 -13.67 12.21 13.43
CA ALA A 48 -12.96 11.27 12.59
C ALA A 48 -11.90 12.04 11.79
N SER A 49 -10.64 11.81 12.13
CA SER A 49 -9.49 12.21 11.32
C SER A 49 -9.06 11.02 10.48
N TRP A 50 -8.73 11.23 9.21
CA TRP A 50 -8.15 10.20 8.37
C TRP A 50 -7.20 10.83 7.36
N VAL A 51 -6.28 10.02 6.87
CA VAL A 51 -5.31 10.42 5.85
C VAL A 51 -5.71 9.89 4.49
N VAL A 52 -5.43 10.68 3.45
CA VAL A 52 -5.71 10.34 2.06
C VAL A 52 -4.41 10.38 1.27
N GLY A 53 -4.10 9.30 0.57
CA GLY A 53 -2.97 9.20 -0.36
C GLY A 53 -3.44 9.00 -1.79
N ILE A 54 -2.65 9.47 -2.76
CA ILE A 54 -2.85 9.18 -4.19
C ILE A 54 -1.64 8.37 -4.65
N ASP A 55 -1.86 7.22 -5.28
CA ASP A 55 -0.77 6.40 -5.81
C ASP A 55 -1.08 5.79 -7.18
N GLN A 56 -0.01 5.37 -7.85
CA GLN A 56 -0.09 4.39 -8.92
C GLN A 56 -0.29 3.01 -8.27
N THR A 57 -1.39 2.35 -8.58
CA THR A 57 -1.68 1.01 -8.06
C THR A 57 -0.73 0.01 -8.68
N LEU A 58 0.20 -0.51 -7.88
CA LEU A 58 1.28 -1.39 -8.33
C LEU A 58 1.30 -2.69 -7.52
N VAL A 59 1.78 -3.75 -8.16
CA VAL A 59 2.13 -5.03 -7.54
C VAL A 59 3.64 -5.20 -7.64
N ASP A 60 4.32 -5.36 -6.51
CA ASP A 60 5.76 -5.59 -6.50
C ASP A 60 6.02 -7.09 -6.76
N ILE A 61 6.83 -7.38 -7.77
CA ILE A 61 7.35 -8.71 -8.10
C ILE A 61 8.82 -8.71 -7.74
N GLU A 62 9.21 -9.49 -6.72
CA GLU A 62 10.60 -9.59 -6.31
C GLU A 62 11.27 -10.82 -6.93
N ALA A 63 12.41 -10.62 -7.60
CA ALA A 63 13.20 -11.71 -8.17
C ALA A 63 14.69 -11.54 -7.88
N LYS A 64 15.40 -12.66 -7.76
CA LYS A 64 16.86 -12.68 -7.66
C LYS A 64 17.45 -13.01 -9.02
N VAL A 65 18.33 -12.15 -9.53
CA VAL A 65 18.96 -12.34 -10.85
C VAL A 65 20.45 -12.00 -10.79
N ASP A 66 21.16 -12.31 -11.88
CA ASP A 66 22.56 -11.94 -12.08
C ASP A 66 22.73 -10.60 -12.81
N ASP A 67 23.96 -10.09 -12.85
CA ASP A 67 24.28 -8.82 -13.52
C ASP A 67 24.07 -8.89 -15.05
N ASP A 68 24.14 -10.10 -15.62
CA ASP A 68 23.87 -10.34 -17.04
C ASP A 68 22.40 -10.08 -17.37
N PHE A 69 21.48 -10.50 -16.50
CA PHE A 69 20.05 -10.20 -16.62
C PHE A 69 19.79 -8.69 -16.59
N ILE A 70 20.39 -7.98 -15.64
CA ILE A 70 20.28 -6.51 -15.54
C ILE A 70 20.71 -5.84 -16.85
N THR A 71 21.87 -6.25 -17.38
CA THR A 71 22.43 -5.70 -18.62
C THR A 71 21.56 -6.03 -19.84
N ARG A 72 21.05 -7.27 -19.93
CA ARG A 72 20.22 -7.76 -21.05
C ARG A 72 18.96 -6.94 -21.26
N TYR A 73 18.33 -6.51 -20.17
CA TYR A 73 17.10 -5.71 -20.20
C TYR A 73 17.36 -4.20 -20.10
N GLY A 74 18.62 -3.76 -20.18
CA GLY A 74 18.98 -2.33 -20.13
C GLY A 74 18.67 -1.68 -18.79
N LEU A 75 18.65 -2.45 -17.71
CA LEU A 75 18.36 -1.99 -16.37
C LEU A 75 19.63 -1.47 -15.69
N SER A 76 19.47 -0.70 -14.62
CA SER A 76 20.59 -0.25 -13.81
C SER A 76 20.28 -0.43 -12.32
N ALA A 77 21.22 -1.05 -11.61
CA ALA A 77 21.09 -1.32 -10.18
C ALA A 77 20.79 -0.03 -9.38
N GLY A 78 19.84 -0.13 -8.45
CA GLY A 78 19.42 0.98 -7.59
C GLY A 78 18.50 2.01 -8.25
N HIS A 79 18.16 1.86 -9.53
CA HIS A 79 17.22 2.75 -10.21
C HIS A 79 15.80 2.16 -10.28
N SER A 80 14.81 3.06 -10.24
CA SER A 80 13.43 2.77 -10.62
C SER A 80 13.23 3.26 -12.05
N LEU A 81 13.11 2.33 -13.00
CA LEU A 81 13.01 2.61 -14.43
C LEU A 81 11.66 2.16 -14.96
N VAL A 82 11.03 3.00 -15.77
CA VAL A 82 9.88 2.60 -16.59
C VAL A 82 10.42 1.96 -17.85
N ILE A 83 9.90 0.79 -18.18
CA ILE A 83 10.27 0.02 -19.38
C ILE A 83 9.05 -0.13 -20.29
N GLU A 84 9.29 -0.32 -21.58
CA GLU A 84 8.26 -0.56 -22.58
C GLU A 84 7.56 -1.91 -22.34
N ASP A 85 6.28 -2.00 -22.72
CA ASP A 85 5.44 -3.19 -22.50
C ASP A 85 6.07 -4.47 -23.07
N GLU A 86 6.66 -4.42 -24.27
CA GLU A 86 7.32 -5.58 -24.88
C GLU A 86 8.53 -6.08 -24.08
N VAL A 87 9.25 -5.15 -23.43
CA VAL A 87 10.41 -5.48 -22.59
C VAL A 87 9.93 -6.06 -21.27
N ALA A 88 8.88 -5.47 -20.68
CA ALA A 88 8.26 -5.95 -19.45
C ALA A 88 7.73 -7.39 -19.59
N GLU A 89 7.05 -7.70 -20.69
CA GLU A 89 6.52 -9.04 -20.95
C GLU A 89 7.64 -10.07 -21.11
N LYS A 90 8.69 -9.76 -21.88
CA LYS A 90 9.86 -10.64 -22.05
C LYS A 90 10.58 -10.89 -20.73
N LEU A 91 10.72 -9.85 -19.91
CA LEU A 91 11.35 -9.93 -18.59
C LEU A 91 10.52 -10.84 -17.68
N TYR A 92 9.21 -10.61 -17.59
CA TYR A 92 8.30 -11.40 -16.75
C TYR A 92 8.26 -12.88 -17.18
N GLN A 93 8.22 -13.14 -18.49
CA GLN A 93 8.28 -14.50 -19.03
C GLN A 93 9.59 -15.22 -18.66
N GLU A 94 10.74 -14.55 -18.74
CA GLU A 94 12.03 -15.14 -18.35
C GLU A 94 12.06 -15.44 -16.85
N LEU A 95 11.64 -14.50 -16.00
CA LEU A 95 11.56 -14.71 -14.55
C LEU A 95 10.66 -15.89 -14.18
N THR A 96 9.53 -16.03 -14.86
CA THR A 96 8.60 -17.14 -14.64
C THR A 96 9.16 -18.46 -15.15
N ARG A 97 9.73 -18.48 -16.36
CA ARG A 97 10.31 -19.66 -17.00
C ARG A 97 11.48 -20.24 -16.21
N GLU A 98 12.34 -19.37 -15.69
CA GLU A 98 13.51 -19.74 -14.89
C GLU A 98 13.19 -19.87 -13.38
N ASN A 99 11.92 -19.67 -12.98
CA ASN A 99 11.44 -19.75 -11.60
C ASN A 99 12.25 -18.88 -10.61
N LEU A 100 12.51 -17.63 -11.02
CA LEU A 100 13.32 -16.65 -10.27
C LEU A 100 12.47 -15.72 -9.39
N ILE A 101 11.15 -15.72 -9.55
CA ILE A 101 10.23 -14.92 -8.74
C ILE A 101 10.19 -15.50 -7.33
N THR A 102 10.53 -14.67 -6.35
CA THR A 102 10.56 -15.04 -4.94
C THR A 102 9.30 -14.62 -4.20
N HIS A 103 8.77 -13.44 -4.51
CA HIS A 103 7.61 -12.88 -3.82
C HIS A 103 6.77 -11.99 -4.75
N GLN A 104 5.48 -11.88 -4.42
CA GLN A 104 4.54 -10.97 -5.08
C GLN A 104 3.65 -10.33 -4.01
N PHE A 105 3.68 -9.00 -3.92
CA PHE A 105 2.96 -8.24 -2.90
C PHE A 105 2.31 -6.99 -3.48
N ALA A 106 1.35 -6.42 -2.75
CA ALA A 106 0.89 -5.06 -3.05
C ALA A 106 2.07 -4.10 -2.90
N GLY A 107 2.34 -3.33 -3.94
CA GLY A 107 3.44 -2.38 -4.00
C GLY A 107 2.96 -0.94 -3.93
N GLY A 108 3.80 -0.05 -4.46
CA GLY A 108 3.52 1.38 -4.53
C GLY A 108 4.01 2.15 -3.30
N THR A 109 4.63 3.30 -3.55
CA THR A 109 5.28 4.09 -2.49
C THR A 109 4.25 4.63 -1.50
N ILE A 110 3.14 5.18 -2.00
CA ILE A 110 2.10 5.75 -1.17
C ILE A 110 1.17 4.65 -0.66
N GLY A 111 0.89 3.61 -1.43
CA GLY A 111 0.16 2.41 -1.00
C GLY A 111 0.77 1.80 0.25
N ASN A 112 2.09 1.56 0.24
CA ASN A 112 2.84 1.08 1.40
C ASN A 112 2.80 2.08 2.57
N THR A 113 2.87 3.39 2.30
CA THR A 113 2.74 4.44 3.33
C THR A 113 1.36 4.42 4.00
N MET A 114 0.28 4.31 3.23
CA MET A 114 -1.09 4.26 3.73
C MET A 114 -1.37 2.96 4.50
N HIS A 115 -0.84 1.84 4.00
CA HIS A 115 -0.89 0.56 4.70
C HIS A 115 -0.22 0.67 6.07
N ASN A 116 1.02 1.16 6.11
CA ASN A 116 1.78 1.34 7.34
C ASN A 116 1.09 2.31 8.31
N TYR A 117 0.53 3.43 7.83
CA TYR A 117 -0.27 4.32 8.66
C TYR A 117 -1.39 3.56 9.37
N SER A 118 -2.18 2.80 8.60
CA SER A 118 -3.37 2.11 9.14
C SER A 118 -2.98 1.08 10.18
N VAL A 119 -1.89 0.34 9.95
CA VAL A 119 -1.35 -0.64 10.90
C VAL A 119 -0.85 0.03 12.18
N LEU A 120 -0.12 1.15 12.07
CA LEU A 120 0.48 1.84 13.21
C LEU A 120 -0.56 2.61 14.04
N ALA A 121 -1.47 3.32 13.37
CA ALA A 121 -2.49 4.16 14.00
C ALA A 121 -3.75 3.37 14.40
N ASP A 122 -3.94 2.15 13.87
CA ASP A 122 -5.19 1.39 14.01
C ASP A 122 -6.42 2.14 13.45
N ASP A 123 -6.17 3.01 12.48
CA ASP A 123 -7.14 3.98 12.01
C ASP A 123 -7.25 3.98 10.49
N ARG A 124 -8.33 4.56 10.00
CA ARG A 124 -8.66 4.58 8.59
C ARG A 124 -7.66 5.40 7.79
N SER A 125 -7.19 4.82 6.69
CA SER A 125 -6.64 5.55 5.55
C SER A 125 -7.52 5.39 4.31
N VAL A 126 -7.38 6.31 3.36
CA VAL A 126 -8.01 6.21 2.03
C VAL A 126 -6.92 6.33 0.97
N LEU A 127 -6.88 5.37 0.05
CA LEU A 127 -6.00 5.40 -1.12
C LEU A 127 -6.84 5.70 -2.37
N LEU A 128 -6.44 6.74 -3.10
CA LEU A 128 -6.99 7.05 -4.41
C LEU A 128 -6.03 6.51 -5.47
N GLY A 129 -6.57 5.77 -6.43
CA GLY A 129 -5.80 5.14 -7.49
C GLY A 129 -6.73 4.50 -8.51
N VAL A 130 -6.16 3.73 -9.42
CA VAL A 130 -6.90 2.96 -10.41
C VAL A 130 -7.03 1.51 -9.97
N MET A 131 -8.11 0.85 -10.38
CA MET A 131 -8.29 -0.58 -10.23
C MET A 131 -9.04 -1.08 -11.47
N CYS A 132 -8.81 -2.32 -11.88
CA CYS A 132 -9.54 -2.87 -13.00
C CYS A 132 -11.04 -2.97 -12.70
N SER A 133 -11.85 -2.60 -13.69
CA SER A 133 -13.31 -2.71 -13.61
C SER A 133 -13.77 -4.16 -13.42
N ASN A 134 -13.00 -5.11 -13.96
CA ASN A 134 -13.22 -6.54 -13.81
C ASN A 134 -11.99 -7.14 -13.12
N ILE A 135 -12.19 -7.72 -11.95
CA ILE A 135 -11.12 -8.38 -11.18
C ILE A 135 -11.32 -9.88 -11.34
N GLU A 136 -10.47 -10.50 -12.15
CA GLU A 136 -10.39 -11.96 -12.24
C GLU A 136 -9.55 -12.51 -11.08
N ILE A 137 -9.85 -13.73 -10.66
CA ILE A 137 -9.11 -14.37 -9.57
C ILE A 137 -7.66 -14.57 -10.02
N ALA A 138 -6.72 -14.11 -9.18
CA ALA A 138 -5.27 -14.17 -9.41
C ALA A 138 -4.72 -13.30 -10.57
N ALA A 139 -5.50 -12.35 -11.09
CA ALA A 139 -5.00 -11.39 -12.06
C ALA A 139 -4.13 -10.30 -11.40
N THR A 140 -2.99 -9.99 -12.04
CA THR A 140 -2.09 -8.89 -11.68
C THR A 140 -2.19 -7.81 -12.76
N LEU A 141 -2.31 -6.54 -12.34
CA LEU A 141 -2.74 -5.46 -13.22
C LEU A 141 -1.57 -4.62 -13.76
N ILE A 142 -0.77 -4.08 -12.84
CA ILE A 142 0.39 -3.25 -13.14
C ILE A 142 1.46 -3.70 -12.16
N ALA A 143 2.60 -4.12 -12.67
CA ALA A 143 3.67 -4.69 -11.87
C ALA A 143 4.91 -3.79 -11.86
N THR A 144 5.55 -3.69 -10.71
CA THR A 144 6.92 -3.22 -10.58
C THR A 144 7.80 -4.42 -10.27
N CYS A 145 8.86 -4.63 -11.05
CA CYS A 145 9.80 -5.70 -10.75
C CYS A 145 10.94 -5.16 -9.88
N VAL A 146 11.03 -5.63 -8.65
CA VAL A 146 12.16 -5.37 -7.76
C VAL A 146 13.19 -6.47 -7.98
N ILE A 147 14.32 -6.08 -8.56
CA ILE A 147 15.39 -7.02 -8.86
C ILE A 147 16.45 -6.96 -7.77
N LEU A 148 16.67 -8.10 -7.12
CA LEU A 148 17.65 -8.28 -6.08
C LEU A 148 18.88 -8.99 -6.66
N PRO A 149 20.10 -8.58 -6.27
CA PRO A 149 21.30 -9.30 -6.68
C PRO A 149 21.27 -10.72 -6.10
N ALA A 150 21.65 -11.71 -6.90
CA ALA A 150 21.95 -13.04 -6.40
C ALA A 150 23.08 -12.94 -5.35
N VAL A 151 22.85 -13.46 -4.15
CA VAL A 151 23.90 -13.57 -3.14
C VAL A 151 24.89 -14.63 -3.65
N PRO A 152 26.19 -14.34 -3.78
CA PRO A 152 27.16 -15.36 -4.15
C PRO A 152 27.18 -16.45 -3.08
N THR A 153 26.99 -17.70 -3.52
CA THR A 153 27.15 -18.90 -2.69
C THR A 153 28.58 -19.10 -2.26
#